data_AF-A0A0P9HJL3-F1
#
_entry.id   AF-A0A0P9HJL3-F1
#
_cell.length_a   1.000
_cell.length_b   1.000
_cell.length_c   1.000
_cell.angle_alpha   90.00
_cell.angle_beta   90.00
_cell.angle_gamma   90.00
#
_symmetry.space_group_name_H-M   'P 1'
#
loop_
_entity.id
_entity.type
_entity.pdbx_description
1 polymer ?
#
loop_
_entity_poly.entity_id
_entity_poly.type
_entity_poly.pdbx_seq_one_letter_code
_entity_poly.pdbx_strand_id
1 'polypeptide(L)'
;MKTRKRFGFEKAFFVSFITTAIPVIIQVLMLSSRNLSDVLMVGTLGQTEVAAVGIVSKAMMIPIVLLVGLSSGCSVLAAQYWGANNLSGVKGILGLSFGMAFSLVVLPVL
;
A
#
# COMPACT_ATOMS: atom_id res chain seq x y z
N MET A 1 25.50 20.69 -19.06
CA MET A 1 25.43 20.67 -17.58
C MET A 1 24.97 22.02 -17.07
N LYS A 2 23.73 22.14 -16.57
CA LYS A 2 23.24 23.34 -15.87
C LYS A 2 22.61 22.92 -14.55
N THR A 3 23.46 22.79 -13.54
CA THR A 3 23.11 22.70 -12.13
C THR A 3 22.66 24.10 -11.67
N ARG A 4 21.37 24.29 -11.33
CA ARG A 4 20.90 25.52 -10.68
C ARG A 4 19.89 25.22 -9.58
N LYS A 5 20.38 25.36 -8.34
CA LYS A 5 19.70 25.73 -7.09
C LYS A 5 18.17 25.87 -7.17
N ARG A 6 17.44 24.99 -6.47
CA ARG A 6 16.11 25.28 -5.89
C ARG A 6 16.01 24.64 -4.49
N PHE A 7 16.84 25.13 -3.57
CA PHE A 7 16.62 24.99 -2.13
C PHE A 7 15.87 26.24 -1.65
N GLY A 8 14.63 26.39 -2.12
CA GLY A 8 13.67 27.33 -1.59
C GLY A 8 12.46 26.50 -1.19
N PHE A 9 12.31 26.21 0.10
CA PHE A 9 11.07 25.67 0.65
C PHE A 9 9.99 26.73 0.45
N GLU A 10 9.36 26.75 -0.73
CA GLU A 10 8.21 27.59 -0.98
C GLU A 10 7.05 27.07 -0.12
N LYS A 11 6.33 27.97 0.57
CA LYS A 11 5.13 27.61 1.35
C LYS A 11 4.17 26.72 0.54
N ALA A 12 4.12 26.90 -0.79
CA ALA A 12 3.34 26.09 -1.71
C ALA A 12 3.73 24.59 -1.70
N PHE A 13 5.02 24.25 -1.61
CA PHE A 13 5.46 22.85 -1.54
C PHE A 13 5.07 22.21 -0.21
N PHE A 14 5.19 22.96 0.89
CA PHE A 14 4.79 22.49 2.22
C PHE A 14 3.28 22.29 2.34
N VAL A 15 2.47 23.19 1.79
CA VAL A 15 1.00 23.04 1.72
C VAL A 15 0.61 21.84 0.85
N SER A 16 1.25 21.64 -0.30
CA SER A 16 0.99 20.48 -1.15
C SER A 16 1.39 19.17 -0.48
N PHE A 17 2.51 19.14 0.24
CA PHE A 17 2.95 17.98 1.01
C PHE A 17 1.95 17.63 2.11
N ILE A 18 1.51 18.61 2.90
CA ILE A 18 0.51 18.41 3.97
C ILE A 18 -0.83 17.93 3.38
N THR A 19 -1.25 18.49 2.24
CA THR A 19 -2.51 18.10 1.58
C THR A 19 -2.50 16.63 1.14
N THR A 20 -1.35 16.09 0.73
CA THR A 20 -1.20 14.66 0.41
C THR A 20 -0.96 13.80 1.66
N ALA A 21 -0.26 14.33 2.66
CA ALA A 21 0.05 13.59 3.88
C ALA A 21 -1.17 13.35 4.78
N ILE A 22 -2.07 14.34 4.91
CA ILE A 22 -3.30 14.23 5.72
C ILE A 22 -4.15 13.00 5.34
N PRO A 23 -4.54 12.79 4.07
CA PRO A 23 -5.35 11.64 3.70
C PRO A 23 -4.59 10.32 3.88
N VAL A 24 -3.27 10.30 3.67
CA VAL A 24 -2.44 9.10 3.91
C VAL A 24 -2.39 8.74 5.40
N ILE A 25 -2.28 9.74 6.29
CA ILE A 25 -2.29 9.51 7.74
C ILE A 25 -3.65 8.96 8.19
N ILE A 26 -4.75 9.55 7.71
CA ILE A 26 -6.11 9.08 7.98
C ILE A 26 -6.29 7.64 7.46
N GLN A 27 -5.78 7.34 6.27
CA GLN A 27 -5.81 6.00 5.69
C GLN A 27 -5.10 4.98 6.58
N VAL A 28 -3.90 5.29 7.07
CA VAL A 28 -3.14 4.41 7.97
C VAL A 28 -3.88 4.22 9.30
N LEU A 29 -4.50 5.28 9.84
CA LEU A 29 -5.27 5.22 11.08
C LEU A 29 -6.51 4.31 10.93
N MET A 30 -7.24 4.42 9.81
CA MET A 30 -8.35 3.52 9.50
C MET A 30 -7.89 2.07 9.35
N LEU A 31 -6.74 1.84 8.69
CA LEU A 31 -6.18 0.50 8.53
C LEU A 31 -5.83 -0.14 9.89
N SER A 32 -5.18 0.61 10.78
CA SER A 32 -4.85 0.12 12.13
C SER A 32 -6.10 -0.13 12.97
N SER A 33 -7.12 0.74 12.88
CA SER A 33 -8.40 0.55 13.55
C SER A 33 -9.12 -0.72 13.07
N ARG A 34 -9.07 -1.01 11.76
CA ARG A 34 -9.62 -2.24 11.19
C ARG A 34 -8.93 -3.49 11.74
N ASN A 35 -7.60 -3.51 11.75
CA ASN A 35 -6.82 -4.62 12.31
C ASN A 35 -7.16 -4.86 13.79
N LEU A 36 -7.31 -3.78 14.57
CA LEU A 36 -7.72 -3.88 15.97
C LEU A 36 -9.13 -4.47 16.09
N SER A 37 -10.08 -4.01 15.28
CA SER A 37 -11.47 -4.49 15.30
C SER A 37 -11.55 -5.98 14.94
N ASP A 38 -10.77 -6.44 13.96
CA ASP A 38 -10.71 -7.86 13.57
C ASP A 38 -10.19 -8.72 14.74
N VAL A 39 -9.15 -8.25 15.44
CA VAL A 39 -8.57 -8.97 16.59
C VAL A 39 -9.52 -8.95 17.80
N LEU A 40 -10.16 -7.82 18.08
CA LEU A 40 -11.09 -7.69 19.21
C LEU A 40 -12.36 -8.53 19.00
N MET A 41 -12.90 -8.54 17.78
CA MET A 41 -14.10 -9.31 17.44
C MET A 41 -13.87 -10.82 17.57
N VAL A 42 -12.68 -11.31 17.23
CA VAL A 42 -12.34 -12.72 17.45
C VAL A 42 -11.86 -12.99 18.90
N GLY A 43 -11.39 -11.95 19.57
CA GLY A 43 -11.07 -11.92 21.01
C GLY A 43 -12.21 -12.32 21.94
N THR A 44 -13.45 -11.99 21.57
CA THR A 44 -14.64 -12.17 22.43
C THR A 44 -15.27 -13.56 22.39
N LEU A 45 -14.84 -14.45 21.50
CA LEU A 45 -15.51 -15.73 21.24
C LEU A 45 -14.92 -16.93 22.04
N GLY A 46 -13.65 -16.87 22.46
CA GLY A 46 -13.03 -17.89 23.31
C GLY A 46 -11.51 -18.01 23.15
N GLN A 47 -10.81 -18.70 24.07
CA GLN A 47 -9.34 -18.91 23.96
C GLN A 47 -8.95 -19.69 22.69
N THR A 48 -9.86 -20.53 22.18
CA THR A 48 -9.64 -21.34 20.98
C THR A 48 -9.71 -20.51 19.71
N GLU A 49 -10.65 -19.56 19.61
CA GLU A 49 -10.73 -18.66 18.45
C GLU A 49 -9.57 -17.65 18.35
N VAL A 50 -9.08 -17.15 19.49
CA VAL A 50 -7.90 -16.25 19.52
C VAL A 50 -6.64 -16.99 19.07
N ALA A 51 -6.47 -18.24 19.50
CA ALA A 51 -5.36 -19.09 19.04
C ALA A 51 -5.45 -19.39 17.54
N ALA A 52 -6.66 -19.61 17.00
CA ALA A 52 -6.89 -19.82 15.59
C ALA A 52 -6.52 -18.58 14.75
N VAL A 53 -6.89 -17.36 15.19
CA VAL A 53 -6.50 -16.12 14.49
C VAL A 53 -5.00 -15.88 14.51
N GLY A 54 -4.30 -16.27 15.57
CA GLY A 54 -2.83 -16.21 15.60
C GLY A 54 -2.20 -17.08 14.51
N ILE A 55 -2.71 -18.30 14.31
CA ILE A 55 -2.24 -19.23 13.27
C ILE A 55 -2.59 -18.70 11.87
N VAL A 56 -3.80 -18.19 11.68
CA VAL A 56 -4.22 -17.60 10.40
C VAL A 56 -3.43 -16.33 10.07
N SER A 57 -3.16 -15.47 11.05
CA SER A 57 -2.37 -14.25 10.87
C SER A 57 -0.94 -14.56 10.43
N LYS A 58 -0.34 -15.62 10.99
CA LYS A 58 0.96 -16.15 10.52
C LYS A 58 0.90 -16.62 9.08
N ALA A 59 -0.14 -17.36 8.69
CA ALA A 59 -0.33 -17.83 7.33
C ALA A 59 -0.58 -16.67 6.33
N MET A 60 -1.32 -15.64 6.75
CA MET A 60 -1.64 -14.46 5.93
C MET A 60 -0.47 -13.49 5.78
N MET A 61 0.57 -13.56 6.61
CA MET A 61 1.73 -12.68 6.49
C MET A 61 2.46 -12.85 5.15
N ILE A 62 2.53 -14.09 4.63
CA ILE A 62 3.22 -14.40 3.36
C ILE A 62 2.55 -13.70 2.17
N PRO A 63 1.24 -13.88 1.89
CA PRO A 63 0.59 -13.21 0.77
C PRO A 63 0.54 -11.68 0.95
N ILE A 64 0.38 -11.18 2.19
CA ILE A 64 0.39 -9.74 2.47
C ILE A 64 1.73 -9.10 2.11
N VAL A 65 2.86 -9.71 2.50
CA VAL A 65 4.20 -9.18 2.19
C VAL A 65 4.46 -9.20 0.68
N LEU A 66 4.02 -10.25 -0.03
CA LEU A 66 4.15 -10.32 -1.49
C LEU A 66 3.33 -9.22 -2.18
N LEU A 67 2.09 -8.99 -1.75
CA LEU A 67 1.23 -7.92 -2.27
C LEU A 67 1.82 -6.53 -2.03
N VAL A 68 2.30 -6.27 -0.81
CA VAL A 68 2.93 -4.99 -0.48
C VAL A 68 4.22 -4.78 -1.28
N GLY A 69 5.04 -5.83 -1.44
CA GLY A 69 6.26 -5.79 -2.25
C GLY A 69 5.98 -5.47 -3.72
N LEU A 70 5.01 -6.16 -4.33
CA LEU A 70 4.60 -5.92 -5.72
C LEU A 70 3.99 -4.53 -5.92
N SER A 71 3.11 -4.11 -5.02
CA SER A 71 2.47 -2.79 -5.09
C SER A 71 3.51 -1.68 -4.95
N SER A 72 4.46 -1.81 -4.01
CA SER A 72 5.54 -0.84 -3.84
C SER A 72 6.49 -0.80 -5.05
N GLY A 73 6.78 -1.96 -5.65
CA GLY A 73 7.57 -2.02 -6.89
C GLY A 73 6.87 -1.32 -8.05
N CYS A 74 5.57 -1.57 -8.22
CA CYS A 74 4.76 -0.92 -9.25
C CYS A 74 4.64 0.60 -9.03
N SER A 75 4.47 1.06 -7.77
CA SER A 75 4.37 2.50 -7.48
C SER A 75 5.66 3.24 -7.79
N VAL A 76 6.82 2.62 -7.55
CA VAL A 76 8.13 3.21 -7.89
C VAL A 76 8.28 3.33 -9.41
N LEU A 77 7.96 2.26 -10.16
CA LEU A 77 7.98 2.32 -11.62
C LEU A 77 6.99 3.36 -12.16
N ALA A 78 5.78 3.42 -11.62
CA ALA A 78 4.77 4.41 -11.99
C ALA A 78 5.28 5.85 -11.78
N ALA A 79 5.96 6.13 -10.66
CA ALA A 79 6.57 7.43 -10.41
C ALA A 79 7.70 7.75 -11.42
N GLN A 80 8.49 6.75 -11.83
CA GLN A 80 9.51 6.92 -12.86
C GLN A 80 8.89 7.24 -14.24
N TYR A 81 7.85 6.50 -14.66
CA TYR A 81 7.15 6.76 -15.92
C TYR A 81 6.41 8.10 -15.94
N TRP A 82 5.87 8.52 -14.80
CA TRP A 82 5.25 9.84 -14.64
C TRP A 82 6.28 10.95 -14.76
N GLY A 83 7.46 10.81 -14.15
CA GLY A 83 8.57 11.75 -14.30
C GLY A 83 9.14 11.83 -15.73
N ALA A 84 9.09 10.73 -16.48
CA ALA A 84 9.48 10.65 -17.89
C ALA A 84 8.39 11.10 -18.88
N ASN A 85 7.22 11.53 -18.39
CA ASN A 85 6.05 11.97 -19.18
C ASN A 85 5.53 10.92 -20.20
N ASN A 86 5.76 9.64 -19.93
CA ASN A 86 5.35 8.54 -20.82
C ASN A 86 4.04 7.92 -20.35
N LEU A 87 2.92 8.48 -20.81
CA LEU A 87 1.55 8.06 -20.47
C LEU A 87 1.21 6.63 -20.93
N SER A 88 1.88 6.11 -21.96
CA SER A 88 1.67 4.74 -22.44
C SER A 88 2.26 3.69 -21.49
N GLY A 89 3.42 4.00 -20.88
CA GLY A 89 4.04 3.15 -19.85
C GLY A 89 3.21 3.07 -18.56
N VAL A 90 2.54 4.16 -18.18
CA VAL A 90 1.65 4.21 -17.00
C VAL A 90 0.46 3.27 -17.17
N LYS A 91 -0.19 3.26 -18.36
CA LYS A 91 -1.30 2.33 -18.65
C LYS A 91 -0.87 0.87 -18.65
N GLY A 92 0.33 0.57 -19.14
CA GLY A 92 0.90 -0.79 -19.11
C GLY A 92 1.16 -1.29 -17.69
N ILE A 93 1.71 -0.45 -16.82
CA ILE A 93 1.92 -0.78 -15.40
C ILE A 93 0.61 -0.93 -14.65
N LEU A 94 -0.40 -0.09 -14.91
CA LEU A 94 -1.71 -0.26 -14.30
C LEU A 94 -2.33 -1.62 -14.68
N GLY A 95 -2.24 -2.02 -15.95
CA GLY A 95 -2.71 -3.33 -16.39
C GLY A 95 -1.94 -4.50 -15.75
N LEU A 96 -0.62 -4.37 -15.65
CA LEU A 96 0.24 -5.38 -14.99
C LEU A 96 -0.04 -5.47 -13.48
N SER A 97 -0.23 -4.34 -12.80
CA SER A 97 -0.59 -4.28 -11.38
C SER A 97 -1.95 -4.92 -11.12
N PHE A 98 -2.95 -4.67 -11.96
CA PHE A 98 -4.26 -5.33 -11.84
C PHE A 98 -4.16 -6.84 -12.09
N GLY A 99 -3.39 -7.27 -13.09
CA GLY A 99 -3.18 -8.70 -13.39
C GLY A 99 -2.44 -9.45 -12.28
N MET A 100 -1.35 -8.88 -11.76
CA MET A 100 -0.59 -9.45 -10.64
C MET A 100 -1.39 -9.45 -9.34
N ALA A 101 -2.12 -8.37 -9.04
CA ALA A 101 -2.95 -8.31 -7.84
C ALA A 101 -4.08 -9.35 -7.87
N PHE A 102 -4.74 -9.53 -9.02
CA PHE A 102 -5.78 -10.52 -9.18
C PHE A 102 -5.24 -11.96 -9.03
N SER A 103 -4.10 -12.25 -9.68
CA SER A 103 -3.49 -13.58 -9.61
C SER A 103 -3.04 -13.96 -8.20
N LEU A 104 -2.55 -13.00 -7.40
CA LEU A 104 -2.00 -13.29 -6.08
C LEU A 104 -3.08 -13.39 -4.99
N VAL A 105 -4.28 -12.84 -5.22
CA VAL A 105 -5.44 -12.98 -4.33
C VAL A 105 -6.21 -14.27 -4.58
N VAL A 106 -6.27 -14.74 -5.83
CA VAL A 106 -7.03 -15.96 -6.20
C VAL A 106 -6.28 -17.24 -5.78
N LEU A 107 -4.95 -17.25 -5.86
CA LEU A 107 -4.13 -18.42 -5.51
C LEU A 107 -4.23 -18.90 -4.04
N PRO A 108 -4.27 -18.02 -3.02
CA PRO A 108 -4.45 -18.44 -1.63
C PRO A 108 -5.91 -18.74 -1.21
N VAL A 109 -6.89 -18.52 -2.09
CA VAL A 109 -8.33 -18.77 -1.84
C VAL A 109 -8.81 -20.12 -2.41
N LEU A 110 -8.03 -20.74 -3.31
CA LEU A 110 -8.25 -22.08 -3.87
C LEU A 110 -7.54 -23.15 -3.03
#